data_AF-A0AAX1NEQ3-F1
#
_entry.id   AF-A0AAX1NEQ3-F1
#
_cell.length_a   1.000
_cell.length_b   1.000
_cell.length_c   1.000
_cell.angle_alpha   90.00
_cell.angle_beta   90.00
_cell.angle_gamma   90.00
#
_symmetry.space_group_name_H-M   'P 1'
#
loop_
_entity.id
_entity.type
_entity.pdbx_description
1 polymer ?
#
loop_
_entity_poly.entity_id
_entity_poly.type
_entity_poly.pdbx_seq_one_letter_code
_entity_poly.pdbx_strand_id
1 'polypeptide(L)'
;MENNKKHDLTTIKFTATCFDSLMKEVMFQFQEKHNQALPKKVAQIFGFGNYNPDKPNLKQDFEKQSSDFVNGKYLYDKKRLLEKGSLQIKITHYYSQLMLNYIGYQDIYSFLDADILEESDKQKQLDWLSNKDTTENGYYLSYHFGENKEVIKGQVEIYNNWKNVNYKYIYHQDDGSYKEFNYQGFISRRADILHIKTKTLMDNKLVDSGEDILYAGHMDPNSNPYLIGTYTAFDIYNRVIAGKLIFEKYHSKEEMIKASLERRAPSYIIQEIRNQVIMNRGKVPNSAFEISSRSPFVSTYDKLAGVYQIVFDYAEDEKASLGFSIDPTTFKIKSTTDGCIFQKDEFEIIQNGSVVHFSFQLMGLSKMMNVEIFFKSFFLNENSSPYDGIFSGMDHEGKLIHGKVKISKS
;
A
#
# COMPACT_ATOMS: atom_id res chain seq x y z
N MET A 1 -42.45 -24.84 3.87
CA MET A 1 -42.05 -23.69 3.03
C MET A 1 -40.76 -24.08 2.33
N GLU A 2 -40.93 -24.67 1.14
CA GLU A 2 -39.86 -24.98 0.20
C GLU A 2 -39.42 -23.72 -0.56
N ASN A 3 -38.24 -23.80 -1.16
CA ASN A 3 -37.60 -22.90 -2.14
C ASN A 3 -36.95 -21.61 -1.62
N ASN A 4 -35.64 -21.69 -1.38
CA ASN A 4 -34.63 -21.05 -2.25
C ASN A 4 -33.20 -21.39 -1.78
N LYS A 5 -32.71 -22.59 -2.11
CA LYS A 5 -31.29 -22.96 -2.04
C LYS A 5 -30.75 -23.35 -3.42
N LYS A 6 -30.99 -22.50 -4.43
CA LYS A 6 -30.22 -22.55 -5.67
C LYS A 6 -29.47 -21.23 -5.79
N HIS A 7 -28.30 -21.21 -5.18
CA HIS A 7 -27.30 -20.18 -5.44
C HIS A 7 -26.44 -20.65 -6.61
N ASP A 8 -26.53 -19.94 -7.73
CA ASP A 8 -25.61 -20.06 -8.87
C ASP A 8 -24.22 -19.55 -8.44
N LEU A 9 -23.50 -20.37 -7.68
CA LEU A 9 -22.06 -20.19 -7.53
C LEU A 9 -21.44 -20.68 -8.84
N THR A 10 -20.85 -19.79 -9.64
CA THR A 10 -20.09 -20.24 -10.83
C THR A 10 -18.83 -21.02 -10.44
N THR A 11 -18.32 -20.82 -9.21
CA THR A 11 -17.12 -21.44 -8.66
C THR A 11 -17.28 -21.73 -7.16
N ILE A 12 -16.93 -22.95 -6.74
CA ILE A 12 -16.86 -23.38 -5.34
C ILE A 12 -15.42 -23.27 -4.84
N LYS A 13 -15.26 -22.82 -3.58
CA LYS A 13 -13.99 -22.72 -2.86
C LYS A 13 -13.87 -23.90 -1.88
N PHE A 14 -12.84 -24.71 -2.05
CA PHE A 14 -12.47 -25.77 -1.10
C PHE A 14 -11.23 -25.35 -0.30
N THR A 15 -11.20 -25.67 0.99
CA THR A 15 -9.97 -25.75 1.79
C THR A 15 -9.08 -26.86 1.23
N ALA A 16 -7.77 -26.77 1.46
CA ALA A 16 -6.83 -27.80 1.01
C ALA A 16 -7.22 -29.21 1.50
N THR A 17 -7.55 -29.33 2.80
CA THR A 17 -7.93 -30.63 3.40
C THR A 17 -9.21 -31.19 2.79
N CYS A 18 -10.27 -30.37 2.67
CA CYS A 18 -11.52 -30.83 2.09
C CYS A 18 -11.36 -31.23 0.62
N PHE A 19 -10.57 -30.49 -0.16
CA PHE A 19 -10.29 -30.84 -1.56
C PHE A 19 -9.45 -32.12 -1.68
N ASP A 20 -8.47 -32.32 -0.78
CA ASP A 20 -7.66 -33.54 -0.75
C ASP A 20 -8.53 -34.77 -0.46
N SER A 21 -9.41 -34.71 0.54
CA SER A 21 -10.35 -35.80 0.85
C SER A 21 -11.30 -36.09 -0.32
N LEU A 22 -11.88 -35.05 -0.95
CA LEU A 22 -12.70 -35.22 -2.15
C LEU A 22 -11.93 -35.92 -3.27
N MET A 23 -10.69 -35.50 -3.54
CA MET A 23 -9.87 -36.11 -4.57
C MET A 23 -9.48 -37.55 -4.25
N LYS A 24 -9.21 -37.88 -2.98
CA LYS A 24 -8.93 -39.27 -2.57
C LYS A 24 -10.14 -40.17 -2.80
N GLU A 25 -11.33 -39.70 -2.45
CA GLU A 25 -12.56 -40.47 -2.63
C GLU A 25 -12.87 -40.68 -4.12
N VAL A 26 -12.69 -39.65 -4.95
CA VAL A 26 -12.83 -39.78 -6.41
C VAL A 26 -11.86 -40.80 -6.98
N MET A 27 -10.61 -40.81 -6.50
CA MET A 27 -9.60 -41.77 -6.96
C MET A 27 -9.91 -43.18 -6.48
N PHE A 28 -10.38 -43.34 -5.25
CA PHE A 28 -10.81 -44.63 -4.70
C PHE A 28 -11.98 -45.20 -5.50
N GLN A 29 -13.04 -44.40 -5.72
CA GLN A 29 -14.20 -44.80 -6.52
C GLN A 29 -13.83 -45.19 -7.95
N PHE A 30 -12.85 -44.51 -8.56
CA PHE A 30 -12.32 -44.89 -9.87
C PHE A 30 -11.64 -46.26 -9.86
N GLN A 31 -10.85 -46.57 -8.83
CA GLN A 31 -10.20 -47.87 -8.70
C GLN A 31 -11.22 -49.00 -8.52
N GLU A 32 -12.23 -48.78 -7.68
CA GLU A 32 -13.32 -49.74 -7.44
C GLU A 32 -14.13 -49.98 -8.72
N LYS A 33 -14.59 -48.91 -9.40
CA LYS A 33 -15.43 -49.01 -10.59
C LYS A 33 -14.79 -49.80 -11.73
N HIS A 34 -13.48 -49.66 -11.92
CA HIS A 34 -12.75 -50.33 -13.00
C HIS A 34 -11.97 -51.56 -12.53
N ASN A 35 -12.08 -51.92 -11.26
CA ASN A 35 -11.36 -53.02 -10.61
C ASN A 35 -9.86 -53.06 -10.97
N GLN A 36 -9.20 -51.90 -10.90
CA GLN A 36 -7.80 -51.74 -11.29
C GLN A 36 -7.07 -50.70 -10.44
N ALA A 37 -5.75 -50.85 -10.33
CA ALA A 37 -4.89 -49.84 -9.74
C ALA A 37 -4.86 -48.55 -10.59
N LEU A 38 -4.59 -47.41 -9.95
CA LEU A 38 -4.45 -46.14 -10.65
C LEU A 38 -3.34 -46.22 -11.72
N PRO A 39 -3.62 -45.79 -12.97
CA PRO A 39 -2.61 -45.71 -14.02
C PRO A 39 -1.37 -44.92 -13.58
N LYS A 40 -0.15 -45.46 -13.82
CA LYS A 40 1.11 -44.76 -13.50
C LYS A 40 1.25 -43.40 -14.19
N LYS A 41 0.66 -43.22 -15.37
CA LYS A 41 0.67 -41.95 -16.10
C LYS A 41 -0.51 -41.10 -15.67
N VAL A 42 -0.25 -39.94 -15.06
CA VAL A 42 -1.29 -39.00 -14.61
C VAL A 42 -2.17 -38.52 -15.77
N ALA A 43 -1.58 -38.33 -16.96
CA ALA A 43 -2.30 -38.05 -18.19
C ALA A 43 -3.37 -39.11 -18.53
N GLN A 44 -3.10 -40.39 -18.23
CA GLN A 44 -4.07 -41.47 -18.38
C GLN A 44 -5.17 -41.39 -17.33
N ILE A 45 -4.85 -41.12 -16.06
CA ILE A 45 -5.86 -41.04 -15.00
C ILE A 45 -6.91 -39.97 -15.34
N PHE A 46 -6.44 -38.77 -15.71
CA PHE A 46 -7.33 -37.63 -15.93
C PHE A 46 -7.84 -37.51 -17.37
N GLY A 47 -7.30 -38.27 -18.32
CA GLY A 47 -7.75 -38.25 -19.73
C GLY A 47 -7.36 -36.97 -20.48
N PHE A 48 -6.08 -36.60 -20.47
CA PHE A 48 -5.57 -35.46 -21.26
C PHE A 48 -4.21 -35.76 -21.92
N GLY A 49 -3.85 -35.01 -22.96
CA GLY A 49 -2.60 -35.24 -23.71
C GLY A 49 -2.60 -36.58 -24.44
N ASN A 50 -1.46 -37.28 -24.43
CA ASN A 50 -1.30 -38.59 -25.10
C ASN A 50 -1.80 -39.75 -24.22
N TYR A 51 -3.06 -39.71 -23.79
CA TYR A 51 -3.73 -40.83 -23.10
C TYR A 51 -4.34 -41.81 -24.11
N ASN A 52 -4.57 -43.06 -23.69
CA ASN A 52 -5.27 -44.05 -24.48
C ASN A 52 -6.78 -43.99 -24.17
N PRO A 53 -7.64 -43.65 -25.14
CA PRO A 53 -9.09 -43.58 -24.95
C PRO A 53 -9.75 -44.96 -24.75
N ASP A 54 -9.11 -46.06 -25.12
CA ASP A 54 -9.67 -47.39 -24.88
C ASP A 54 -9.42 -47.89 -23.45
N LYS A 55 -8.63 -47.14 -22.67
CA LYS A 55 -8.34 -47.43 -21.26
C LYS A 55 -9.12 -46.49 -20.33
N PRO A 56 -9.57 -46.97 -19.17
CA PRO A 56 -10.35 -46.14 -18.27
C PRO A 56 -9.61 -44.87 -17.83
N ASN A 57 -10.38 -43.79 -17.69
CA ASN A 57 -9.93 -42.49 -17.22
C ASN A 57 -11.10 -41.67 -16.67
N LEU A 58 -10.81 -40.74 -15.76
CA LEU A 58 -11.82 -39.90 -15.09
C LEU A 58 -12.60 -39.04 -16.08
N LYS A 59 -11.95 -38.54 -17.13
CA LYS A 59 -12.63 -37.76 -18.17
C LYS A 59 -13.80 -38.56 -18.74
N GLN A 60 -13.56 -39.77 -19.24
CA GLN A 60 -14.61 -40.62 -19.81
C GLN A 60 -15.69 -40.99 -18.81
N ASP A 61 -15.32 -41.23 -17.56
CA ASP A 61 -16.28 -41.52 -16.50
C ASP A 61 -17.21 -40.33 -16.23
N PHE A 62 -16.66 -39.12 -16.16
CA PHE A 62 -17.45 -37.92 -15.99
C PHE A 62 -18.28 -37.59 -17.24
N GLU A 63 -17.74 -37.76 -18.45
CA GLU A 63 -18.48 -37.55 -19.71
C GLU A 63 -19.67 -38.52 -19.82
N LYS A 64 -19.52 -39.78 -19.39
CA LYS A 64 -20.64 -40.74 -19.33
C LYS A 64 -21.72 -40.32 -18.33
N GLN A 65 -21.34 -39.63 -17.26
CA GLN A 65 -22.26 -39.20 -16.21
C GLN A 65 -23.00 -37.91 -16.57
N SER A 66 -22.34 -36.92 -17.17
CA SER A 66 -22.96 -35.64 -17.55
C SER A 66 -23.50 -35.60 -18.98
N SER A 67 -23.05 -36.50 -19.86
CA SER A 67 -23.25 -36.41 -21.32
C SER A 67 -22.64 -35.15 -21.96
N ASP A 68 -21.73 -34.48 -21.25
CA ASP A 68 -21.04 -33.26 -21.69
C ASP A 68 -19.53 -33.49 -21.78
N PHE A 69 -18.84 -32.70 -22.61
CA PHE A 69 -17.38 -32.75 -22.72
C PHE A 69 -16.67 -32.35 -21.41
N VAL A 70 -15.66 -33.12 -21.01
CA VAL A 70 -14.87 -32.86 -19.80
C VAL A 70 -13.40 -32.59 -20.13
N ASN A 71 -12.87 -31.47 -19.62
CA ASN A 71 -11.45 -31.14 -19.73
C ASN A 71 -10.65 -31.78 -18.57
N GLY A 72 -10.10 -32.97 -18.83
CA GLY A 72 -9.24 -33.68 -17.87
C GLY A 72 -8.03 -32.88 -17.37
N LYS A 73 -7.45 -32.02 -18.21
CA LYS A 73 -6.29 -31.19 -17.83
C LYS A 73 -6.65 -30.18 -16.73
N TYR A 74 -7.88 -29.64 -16.78
CA TYR A 74 -8.35 -28.70 -15.77
C TYR A 74 -8.36 -29.32 -14.37
N LEU A 75 -8.90 -30.54 -14.23
CA LEU A 75 -8.92 -31.28 -12.97
C LEU A 75 -7.51 -31.60 -12.45
N TYR A 76 -6.64 -32.07 -13.35
CA TYR A 76 -5.24 -32.29 -13.01
C TYR A 76 -4.55 -31.02 -12.51
N ASP A 77 -4.76 -29.89 -13.18
CA ASP A 77 -4.18 -28.61 -12.75
C ASP A 77 -4.66 -28.20 -11.35
N LYS A 78 -5.91 -28.50 -10.96
CA LYS A 78 -6.42 -28.28 -9.58
C LYS A 78 -5.74 -29.19 -8.57
N LYS A 79 -5.59 -30.48 -8.87
CA LYS A 79 -4.81 -31.40 -8.01
C LYS A 79 -3.36 -30.95 -7.86
N ARG A 80 -2.73 -30.49 -8.95
CA ARG A 80 -1.35 -29.97 -8.91
C ARG A 80 -1.21 -28.71 -8.06
N LEU A 81 -2.24 -27.86 -8.00
CA LEU A 81 -2.23 -26.70 -7.09
C LEU A 81 -2.22 -27.14 -5.62
N LEU A 82 -2.97 -28.17 -5.26
CA LEU A 82 -2.96 -28.78 -3.93
C LEU A 82 -1.56 -29.33 -3.61
N GLU A 83 -0.96 -30.11 -4.51
CA GLU A 83 0.39 -30.68 -4.35
C GLU A 83 1.49 -29.60 -4.20
N LYS A 84 1.26 -28.41 -4.75
CA LYS A 84 2.15 -27.24 -4.57
C LYS A 84 1.94 -26.48 -3.26
N GLY A 85 1.09 -26.96 -2.37
CA GLY A 85 0.82 -26.35 -1.06
C GLY A 85 -0.20 -25.21 -1.10
N SER A 86 -1.08 -25.15 -2.10
CA SER A 86 -2.16 -24.15 -2.10
C SER A 86 -3.13 -24.43 -0.96
N LEU A 87 -3.29 -23.47 -0.04
CA LEU A 87 -4.21 -23.58 1.09
C LEU A 87 -5.69 -23.60 0.69
N GLN A 88 -5.99 -23.15 -0.53
CA GLN A 88 -7.33 -23.05 -1.09
C GLN A 88 -7.37 -23.49 -2.55
N ILE A 89 -8.39 -24.27 -2.90
CA ILE A 89 -8.63 -24.73 -4.28
C ILE A 89 -9.97 -24.18 -4.76
N LYS A 90 -9.92 -23.32 -5.78
CA LYS A 90 -11.11 -22.81 -6.47
C LYS A 90 -11.42 -23.67 -7.67
N ILE A 91 -12.62 -24.23 -7.75
CA ILE A 91 -13.07 -25.06 -8.86
C ILE A 91 -14.46 -24.62 -9.30
N THR A 92 -14.75 -24.72 -10.59
CA THR A 92 -16.06 -24.32 -11.13
C THR A 92 -17.14 -25.26 -10.61
N HIS A 93 -18.35 -24.73 -10.43
CA HIS A 93 -19.46 -25.51 -9.85
C HIS A 93 -19.75 -26.77 -10.66
N TYR A 94 -19.68 -26.69 -11.98
CA TYR A 94 -19.81 -27.85 -12.86
C TYR A 94 -18.85 -29.00 -12.50
N TYR A 95 -17.54 -28.72 -12.35
CA TYR A 95 -16.57 -29.78 -12.06
C TYR A 95 -16.64 -30.27 -10.61
N SER A 96 -16.95 -29.40 -9.64
CA SER A 96 -17.22 -29.86 -8.27
C SER A 96 -18.42 -30.79 -8.22
N GLN A 97 -19.50 -30.43 -8.92
CA GLN A 97 -20.72 -31.22 -8.95
C GLN A 97 -20.49 -32.58 -9.63
N LEU A 98 -19.73 -32.60 -10.73
CA LEU A 98 -19.32 -33.84 -11.39
C LEU A 98 -18.60 -34.79 -10.41
N MET A 99 -17.59 -34.28 -9.69
CA MET A 99 -16.83 -35.07 -8.73
C MET A 99 -17.70 -35.57 -7.59
N LEU A 100 -18.50 -34.71 -6.97
CA LEU A 100 -19.40 -35.06 -5.86
C LEU A 100 -20.42 -36.13 -6.29
N ASN A 101 -21.08 -35.94 -7.42
CA ASN A 101 -22.04 -36.90 -7.95
C ASN A 101 -21.38 -38.25 -8.28
N TYR A 102 -20.12 -38.25 -8.75
CA TYR A 102 -19.38 -39.47 -9.08
C TYR A 102 -19.10 -40.36 -7.87
N ILE A 103 -18.88 -39.73 -6.71
CA ILE A 103 -18.71 -40.41 -5.42
C ILE A 103 -20.04 -40.52 -4.63
N GLY A 104 -21.18 -40.23 -5.27
CA GLY A 104 -22.51 -40.47 -4.70
C GLY A 104 -23.10 -39.35 -3.83
N TYR A 105 -22.48 -38.17 -3.78
CA TYR A 105 -22.96 -37.03 -3.01
C TYR A 105 -23.75 -36.05 -3.88
N GLN A 106 -24.86 -35.54 -3.35
CA GLN A 106 -25.74 -34.61 -4.08
C GLN A 106 -25.16 -33.21 -4.21
N ASP A 107 -24.39 -32.77 -3.22
CA ASP A 107 -23.72 -31.47 -3.21
C ASP A 107 -22.61 -31.46 -2.14
N ILE A 108 -21.91 -30.32 -2.01
CA ILE A 108 -20.84 -30.18 -1.04
C ILE A 108 -21.33 -30.29 0.41
N TYR A 109 -22.57 -29.90 0.71
CA TYR A 109 -23.11 -30.00 2.06
C TYR A 109 -23.33 -31.46 2.44
N SER A 110 -23.90 -32.25 1.53
CA SER A 110 -24.06 -33.70 1.73
C SER A 110 -22.73 -34.44 1.88
N PHE A 111 -21.67 -33.96 1.22
CA PHE A 111 -20.31 -34.50 1.40
C PHE A 111 -19.70 -34.12 2.75
N LEU A 112 -19.93 -32.90 3.22
CA LEU A 112 -19.46 -32.45 4.54
C LEU A 112 -20.25 -33.08 5.70
N ASP A 113 -21.48 -33.51 5.46
CA ASP A 113 -22.29 -34.24 6.43
C ASP A 113 -21.91 -35.71 6.55
N ALA A 114 -21.08 -36.24 5.65
CA ALA A 114 -20.45 -37.54 5.84
C ALA A 114 -19.27 -37.44 6.82
N ASP A 115 -19.10 -38.44 7.68
CA ASP A 115 -17.98 -38.58 8.65
C ASP A 115 -16.64 -38.89 7.93
N ILE A 116 -16.25 -38.06 6.97
CA ILE A 116 -15.04 -38.19 6.13
C ILE A 116 -13.98 -37.15 6.52
N LEU A 117 -14.38 -36.11 7.25
CA LEU A 117 -13.50 -35.03 7.71
C LEU A 117 -13.60 -34.88 9.23
N GLU A 118 -12.49 -34.50 9.85
CA GLU A 118 -12.48 -34.04 11.23
C GLU A 118 -13.40 -32.82 11.41
N GLU A 119 -14.10 -32.74 12.55
CA GLU A 119 -15.09 -31.69 12.81
C GLU A 119 -14.49 -30.27 12.66
N SER A 120 -13.21 -30.10 13.02
CA SER A 120 -12.51 -28.82 12.86
C SER A 120 -12.29 -28.41 11.40
N ASP A 121 -12.11 -29.36 10.49
CA ASP A 121 -11.93 -29.08 9.06
C ASP A 121 -13.27 -28.94 8.35
N LYS A 122 -14.30 -29.67 8.81
CA LYS A 122 -15.70 -29.46 8.42
C LYS A 122 -16.14 -28.04 8.75
N GLN A 123 -15.92 -27.57 9.99
CA GLN A 123 -16.29 -26.22 10.40
C GLN A 123 -15.56 -25.17 9.55
N LYS A 124 -14.24 -25.31 9.31
CA LYS A 124 -13.51 -24.42 8.40
C LYS A 124 -14.14 -24.41 7.01
N GLN A 125 -14.48 -25.56 6.44
CA GLN A 125 -15.09 -25.60 5.11
C GLN A 125 -16.48 -24.94 5.09
N LEU A 126 -17.30 -25.15 6.14
CA LEU A 126 -18.59 -24.51 6.29
C LEU A 126 -18.46 -22.98 6.46
N ASP A 127 -17.48 -22.51 7.23
CA ASP A 127 -17.18 -21.08 7.36
C ASP A 127 -16.83 -20.47 6.00
N TRP A 128 -16.12 -21.19 5.14
CA TRP A 128 -15.80 -20.73 3.77
C TRP A 128 -16.98 -20.76 2.81
N LEU A 129 -17.93 -21.67 2.99
CA LEU A 129 -19.16 -21.74 2.19
C LEU A 129 -20.21 -20.73 2.65
N SER A 130 -20.25 -20.45 3.94
CA SER A 130 -21.15 -19.49 4.59
C SER A 130 -20.63 -18.05 4.55
N ASN A 131 -19.30 -17.87 4.46
CA ASN A 131 -18.68 -16.66 3.95
C ASN A 131 -19.11 -16.49 2.49
N LYS A 132 -20.31 -15.92 2.33
CA LYS A 132 -20.62 -15.08 1.19
C LYS A 132 -19.34 -14.29 0.92
N ASP A 133 -18.85 -14.28 -0.32
CA ASP A 133 -18.17 -13.08 -0.77
C ASP A 133 -19.23 -11.98 -0.61
N THR A 134 -19.35 -11.40 0.59
CA THR A 134 -20.02 -10.13 0.77
C THR A 134 -19.16 -9.19 -0.03
N THR A 135 -19.54 -9.02 -1.29
CA THR A 135 -19.26 -7.82 -2.08
C THR A 135 -19.92 -6.65 -1.36
N GLU A 136 -19.52 -6.40 -0.12
CA GLU A 136 -19.80 -5.14 0.54
C GLU A 136 -18.89 -4.14 -0.14
N ASN A 137 -19.53 -3.20 -0.83
CA ASN A 137 -18.82 -2.06 -1.33
C ASN A 137 -18.25 -1.31 -0.13
N GLY A 138 -16.98 -0.94 -0.21
CA GLY A 138 -16.34 -0.09 0.77
C GLY A 138 -16.65 1.37 0.45
N TYR A 139 -17.17 2.13 1.41
CA TYR A 139 -17.41 3.56 1.29
C TYR A 139 -16.42 4.30 2.17
N TYR A 140 -15.59 5.13 1.55
CA TYR A 140 -14.54 5.87 2.24
C TYR A 140 -14.56 7.34 1.84
N LEU A 141 -14.17 8.20 2.78
CA LEU A 141 -13.79 9.56 2.47
C LEU A 141 -12.27 9.64 2.47
N SER A 142 -11.72 10.05 1.33
CA SER A 142 -10.30 10.33 1.17
C SER A 142 -10.00 11.77 1.52
N TYR A 143 -8.91 11.97 2.25
CA TYR A 143 -8.39 13.27 2.60
C TYR A 143 -6.94 13.37 2.16
N HIS A 144 -6.64 14.45 1.44
CA HIS A 144 -5.27 14.85 1.17
C HIS A 144 -5.16 16.37 1.18
N PHE A 145 -3.94 16.87 1.36
CA PHE A 145 -3.68 18.30 1.27
C PHE A 145 -3.27 18.65 -0.15
N GLY A 146 -4.01 19.58 -0.76
CA GLY A 146 -3.96 19.88 -2.19
C GLY A 146 -3.23 21.18 -2.55
N GLU A 147 -3.36 21.54 -3.82
CA GLU A 147 -2.57 22.57 -4.51
C GLU A 147 -2.79 23.97 -3.98
N ASN A 148 -4.01 24.26 -3.54
CA ASN A 148 -4.42 25.56 -3.00
C ASN A 148 -4.10 25.70 -1.50
N LYS A 149 -3.27 24.80 -0.94
CA LYS A 149 -2.97 24.73 0.50
C LYS A 149 -4.23 24.52 1.35
N GLU A 150 -5.12 23.68 0.84
CA GLU A 150 -6.37 23.29 1.49
C GLU A 150 -6.53 21.77 1.52
N VAL A 151 -7.40 21.28 2.38
CA VAL A 151 -7.73 19.84 2.40
C VAL A 151 -8.77 19.57 1.33
N ILE A 152 -8.45 18.61 0.46
CA ILE A 152 -9.35 18.10 -0.56
C ILE A 152 -9.99 16.82 -0.02
N LYS A 153 -11.32 16.74 -0.19
CA LYS A 153 -12.12 15.55 0.13
C LYS A 153 -12.44 14.80 -1.15
N GLY A 154 -12.31 13.48 -1.14
CA GLY A 154 -12.80 12.62 -2.20
C GLY A 154 -13.72 11.53 -1.68
N GLN A 155 -14.89 11.37 -2.28
CA GLN A 155 -15.73 10.19 -2.09
C GLN A 155 -15.04 9.01 -2.78
N VAL A 156 -14.90 7.90 -2.08
CA VAL A 156 -14.23 6.70 -2.59
C VAL A 156 -15.14 5.50 -2.42
N GLU A 157 -15.50 4.88 -3.53
CA GLU A 157 -16.31 3.67 -3.59
C GLU A 157 -15.45 2.51 -4.07
N ILE A 158 -15.26 1.50 -3.23
CA ILE A 158 -14.47 0.29 -3.52
C ILE A 158 -15.42 -0.87 -3.73
N TYR A 159 -15.22 -1.64 -4.79
CA TYR A 159 -16.11 -2.73 -5.15
C TYR A 159 -15.35 -3.89 -5.79
N ASN A 160 -16.07 -4.97 -6.08
CA ASN A 160 -15.52 -6.21 -6.64
C ASN A 160 -14.39 -6.81 -5.80
N ASN A 161 -14.55 -6.80 -4.47
CA ASN A 161 -13.59 -7.34 -3.51
C ASN A 161 -12.21 -6.67 -3.65
N TRP A 162 -12.16 -5.34 -3.47
CA TRP A 162 -10.93 -4.54 -3.54
C TRP A 162 -10.17 -4.71 -4.85
N LYS A 163 -10.89 -4.74 -5.98
CA LYS A 163 -10.31 -4.75 -7.32
C LYS A 163 -10.53 -3.45 -8.07
N ASN A 164 -11.63 -2.78 -7.78
CA ASN A 164 -12.03 -1.57 -8.47
C ASN A 164 -12.34 -0.49 -7.46
N VAL A 165 -12.12 0.75 -7.88
CA VAL A 165 -12.41 1.94 -7.09
C VAL A 165 -12.90 3.06 -7.98
N ASN A 166 -13.86 3.83 -7.48
CA ASN A 166 -14.26 5.09 -8.07
C ASN A 166 -13.97 6.21 -7.07
N TYR A 167 -13.32 7.26 -7.53
CA TYR A 167 -13.15 8.50 -6.77
C TYR A 167 -14.03 9.58 -7.35
N LYS A 168 -14.59 10.41 -6.48
CA LYS A 168 -15.15 11.70 -6.81
C LYS A 168 -14.58 12.75 -5.86
N TYR A 169 -13.66 13.56 -6.36
CA TYR A 169 -13.09 14.68 -5.59
C TYR A 169 -14.02 15.89 -5.63
N ILE A 170 -14.16 16.56 -4.49
CA ILE A 170 -15.07 17.68 -4.27
C ILE A 170 -14.25 18.93 -3.96
N TYR A 171 -14.39 19.94 -4.81
CA TYR A 171 -13.72 21.24 -4.68
C TYR A 171 -14.74 22.32 -4.41
N HIS A 172 -14.86 22.74 -3.15
CA HIS A 172 -15.73 23.84 -2.76
C HIS A 172 -15.29 25.16 -3.41
N GLN A 173 -16.27 25.96 -3.84
CA GLN A 173 -16.07 27.30 -4.38
C GLN A 173 -16.50 28.35 -3.34
N ASP A 174 -16.09 29.60 -3.54
CA ASP A 174 -16.40 30.69 -2.60
C ASP A 174 -17.88 31.08 -2.59
N ASP A 175 -18.61 30.83 -3.67
CA ASP A 175 -20.06 31.07 -3.78
C ASP A 175 -20.92 29.99 -3.09
N GLY A 176 -20.29 28.99 -2.46
CA GLY A 176 -20.95 27.87 -1.78
C GLY A 176 -21.24 26.68 -2.70
N SER A 177 -20.99 26.79 -4.00
CA SER A 177 -21.04 25.65 -4.93
C SER A 177 -19.82 24.74 -4.79
N TYR A 178 -19.79 23.63 -5.55
CA TYR A 178 -18.63 22.75 -5.64
C TYR A 178 -18.44 22.19 -7.04
N LYS A 179 -17.20 21.87 -7.39
CA LYS A 179 -16.83 21.14 -8.62
C LYS A 179 -16.51 19.69 -8.27
N GLU A 180 -16.88 18.79 -9.18
CA GLU A 180 -16.63 17.36 -9.05
C GLU A 180 -15.63 16.88 -10.11
N PHE A 181 -14.67 16.05 -9.69
CA PHE A 181 -13.76 15.38 -10.61
C PHE A 181 -13.79 13.89 -10.34
N ASN A 182 -14.13 13.12 -11.39
CA ASN A 182 -14.33 11.68 -11.29
C ASN A 182 -13.11 10.92 -11.83
N TYR A 183 -12.71 9.90 -11.08
CA TYR A 183 -11.60 9.02 -11.45
C TYR A 183 -12.04 7.57 -11.23
N GLN A 184 -11.58 6.70 -12.11
CA GLN A 184 -11.79 5.26 -12.00
C GLN A 184 -10.44 4.60 -11.82
N GLY A 185 -10.36 3.59 -10.96
CA GLY A 185 -9.11 2.94 -10.65
C GLY A 185 -9.21 1.44 -10.49
N PHE A 186 -8.04 0.82 -10.62
CA PHE A 186 -7.84 -0.59 -10.32
C PHE A 186 -6.96 -0.70 -9.08
N ILE A 187 -7.35 -1.61 -8.20
CA ILE A 187 -6.62 -1.91 -6.97
C ILE A 187 -5.87 -3.22 -7.18
N SER A 188 -4.59 -3.24 -6.85
CA SER A 188 -3.79 -4.44 -6.76
C SER A 188 -3.19 -4.55 -5.35
N ARG A 189 -3.31 -5.73 -4.74
CA ARG A 189 -2.80 -6.00 -3.38
C ARG A 189 -1.48 -6.75 -3.46
N ARG A 190 -0.47 -6.26 -2.73
CA ARG A 190 0.80 -6.95 -2.50
C ARG A 190 1.07 -6.97 -1.00
N ALA A 191 0.90 -8.14 -0.38
CA ALA A 191 0.90 -8.29 1.08
C ALA A 191 -0.08 -7.30 1.74
N ASP A 192 0.43 -6.40 2.59
CA ASP A 192 -0.35 -5.43 3.36
C ASP A 192 -0.49 -4.08 2.65
N ILE A 193 -0.03 -3.99 1.40
CA ILE A 193 -0.03 -2.77 0.59
C ILE A 193 -1.06 -2.88 -0.54
N LEU A 194 -1.82 -1.82 -0.73
CA LEU A 194 -2.77 -1.64 -1.81
C LEU A 194 -2.24 -0.57 -2.76
N HIS A 195 -2.07 -0.94 -4.03
CA HIS A 195 -1.71 -0.02 -5.11
C HIS A 195 -2.95 0.32 -5.90
N ILE A 196 -3.27 1.60 -5.99
CA ILE A 196 -4.45 2.11 -6.66
C ILE A 196 -4.00 3.00 -7.81
N LYS A 197 -4.22 2.54 -9.04
CA LYS A 197 -3.91 3.33 -10.24
C LYS A 197 -5.19 3.92 -10.79
N THR A 198 -5.24 5.25 -10.89
CA THR A 198 -6.44 5.96 -11.31
C THR A 198 -6.30 6.50 -12.73
N LYS A 199 -7.45 6.59 -13.41
CA LYS A 199 -7.61 7.19 -14.72
C LYS A 199 -8.76 8.18 -14.67
N THR A 200 -8.67 9.24 -15.46
CA THR A 200 -9.76 10.19 -15.65
C THR A 200 -10.11 10.32 -17.12
N LEU A 201 -11.32 10.77 -17.42
CA LEU A 201 -11.78 11.00 -18.77
C LEU A 201 -11.40 12.43 -19.18
N MET A 202 -10.48 12.56 -20.14
CA MET A 202 -10.13 13.82 -20.78
C MET A 202 -10.34 13.67 -22.29
N ASP A 203 -11.10 14.58 -22.90
CA ASP A 203 -11.39 14.58 -24.35
C ASP A 203 -11.89 13.22 -24.88
N ASN A 204 -12.83 12.60 -24.15
CA ASN A 204 -13.38 11.26 -24.41
C ASN A 204 -12.34 10.12 -24.44
N LYS A 205 -11.16 10.33 -23.86
CA LYS A 205 -10.12 9.30 -23.68
C LYS A 205 -9.81 9.13 -22.20
N LEU A 206 -9.64 7.88 -21.78
CA LEU A 206 -9.14 7.58 -20.44
C LEU A 206 -7.63 7.83 -20.42
N VAL A 207 -7.23 8.82 -19.62
CA VAL A 207 -5.83 9.20 -19.41
C VAL A 207 -5.41 8.79 -18.00
N ASP A 208 -4.17 8.34 -17.86
CA ASP A 208 -3.59 8.02 -16.56
C ASP A 208 -3.51 9.31 -15.72
N SER A 209 -3.88 9.20 -14.45
CA SER A 209 -3.88 10.31 -13.51
C SER A 209 -2.90 10.02 -12.36
N GLY A 210 -3.39 9.92 -11.13
CA GLY A 210 -2.58 9.65 -9.96
C GLY A 210 -2.48 8.17 -9.61
N GLU A 211 -1.51 7.86 -8.74
CA GLU A 211 -1.37 6.58 -8.07
C GLU A 211 -1.39 6.80 -6.55
N ASP A 212 -2.25 6.04 -5.88
CA ASP A 212 -2.30 5.98 -4.42
C ASP A 212 -1.72 4.64 -3.94
N ILE A 213 -0.92 4.69 -2.88
CA ILE A 213 -0.39 3.51 -2.20
C ILE A 213 -0.86 3.56 -0.76
N LEU A 214 -1.73 2.63 -0.37
CA LEU A 214 -2.30 2.55 0.97
C LEU A 214 -1.71 1.36 1.74
N TYR A 215 -1.45 1.56 3.02
CA TYR A 215 -1.14 0.49 3.97
C TYR A 215 -2.43 0.03 4.64
N ALA A 216 -2.79 -1.24 4.44
CA ALA A 216 -3.96 -1.87 5.04
C ALA A 216 -3.66 -2.73 6.28
N GLY A 217 -2.37 -2.90 6.61
CA GLY A 217 -1.94 -3.78 7.69
C GLY A 217 -2.27 -5.25 7.45
N HIS A 218 -2.08 -6.07 8.48
CA HIS A 218 -2.24 -7.53 8.40
C HIS A 218 -3.71 -8.01 8.42
N MET A 219 -4.68 -7.09 8.49
CA MET A 219 -6.10 -7.40 8.55
C MET A 219 -6.80 -7.20 7.19
N ASP A 220 -8.09 -7.51 7.13
CA ASP A 220 -8.92 -7.14 5.99
C ASP A 220 -8.97 -5.60 5.88
N PRO A 221 -8.69 -5.00 4.70
CA PRO A 221 -8.84 -3.56 4.53
C PRO A 221 -10.22 -3.01 4.94
N ASN A 222 -11.28 -3.83 4.84
CA ASN A 222 -12.62 -3.47 5.29
C ASN A 222 -12.75 -3.42 6.82
N SER A 223 -11.90 -4.07 7.61
CA SER A 223 -12.02 -4.03 9.08
C SER A 223 -11.43 -2.77 9.70
N ASN A 224 -10.58 -2.04 8.97
CA ASN A 224 -9.93 -0.85 9.49
C ASN A 224 -10.82 0.39 9.31
N PRO A 225 -11.04 1.19 10.37
CA PRO A 225 -11.76 2.46 10.25
C PRO A 225 -10.96 3.50 9.46
N TYR A 226 -9.64 3.40 9.48
CA TYR A 226 -8.74 4.27 8.73
C TYR A 226 -7.71 3.48 7.95
N LEU A 227 -7.42 3.92 6.73
CA LEU A 227 -6.25 3.49 5.95
C LEU A 227 -5.39 4.72 5.70
N ILE A 228 -4.08 4.54 5.78
CA ILE A 228 -3.11 5.62 5.60
C ILE A 228 -2.18 5.24 4.46
N GLY A 229 -1.80 6.22 3.67
CA GLY A 229 -0.89 6.00 2.58
C GLY A 229 -0.31 7.28 2.00
N THR A 230 0.12 7.16 0.76
CA THR A 230 0.71 8.24 -0.03
C THR A 230 -0.01 8.33 -1.36
N TYR A 231 -0.38 9.54 -1.75
CA TYR A 231 -0.84 9.82 -3.10
C TYR A 231 0.31 10.40 -3.93
N THR A 232 0.26 10.18 -5.23
CA THR A 232 1.11 10.83 -6.23
C THR A 232 0.24 11.28 -7.39
N ALA A 233 0.34 12.54 -7.80
CA ALA A 233 -0.55 13.10 -8.81
C ALA A 233 0.07 14.28 -9.56
N PHE A 234 -0.65 14.74 -10.58
CA PHE A 234 -0.47 16.06 -11.16
C PHE A 234 -1.47 17.02 -10.55
N ASP A 235 -0.94 18.16 -10.17
CA ASP A 235 -1.65 19.27 -9.59
C ASP A 235 -2.36 20.09 -10.68
N ILE A 236 -3.29 21.01 -10.34
CA ILE A 236 -4.03 21.81 -11.34
C ILE A 236 -3.14 22.73 -12.21
N TYR A 237 -1.88 22.92 -11.83
CA TYR A 237 -0.84 23.65 -12.56
C TYR A 237 0.16 22.70 -13.26
N ASN A 238 -0.18 21.41 -13.39
CA ASN A 238 0.64 20.34 -13.95
C ASN A 238 1.97 20.11 -13.22
N ARG A 239 2.06 20.43 -11.93
CA ARG A 239 3.22 20.09 -11.09
C ARG A 239 3.08 18.67 -10.58
N VAL A 240 4.20 17.96 -10.45
CA VAL A 240 4.20 16.64 -9.79
C VAL A 240 4.13 16.84 -8.29
N ILE A 241 3.12 16.25 -7.65
CA ILE A 241 2.91 16.32 -6.20
C ILE A 241 2.82 14.93 -5.60
N ALA A 242 3.23 14.82 -4.35
CA ALA A 242 3.04 13.64 -3.52
C ALA A 242 2.72 14.08 -2.09
N GLY A 243 1.97 13.28 -1.34
CA GLY A 243 1.72 13.59 0.06
C GLY A 243 0.96 12.50 0.79
N LYS A 244 0.73 12.72 2.09
CA LYS A 244 -0.04 11.79 2.92
C LYS A 244 -1.51 11.77 2.48
N LEU A 245 -2.06 10.56 2.40
CA LEU A 245 -3.45 10.25 2.08
C LEU A 245 -4.06 9.49 3.25
N ILE A 246 -5.29 9.84 3.63
CA ILE A 246 -6.06 9.12 4.66
C ILE A 246 -7.41 8.75 4.07
N PHE A 247 -7.81 7.49 4.20
CA PHE A 247 -9.17 7.02 3.95
C PHE A 247 -9.85 6.78 5.29
N GLU A 248 -11.01 7.38 5.49
CA GLU A 248 -11.90 7.14 6.62
C GLU A 248 -13.12 6.35 6.16
N LYS A 249 -13.40 5.22 6.81
CA LYS A 249 -14.50 4.32 6.44
C LYS A 249 -15.85 4.83 6.96
N TYR A 250 -16.88 4.70 6.14
CA TYR A 250 -18.27 4.97 6.48
C TYR A 250 -19.13 3.70 6.34
N HIS A 251 -20.28 3.67 7.02
CA HIS A 251 -21.17 2.50 7.03
C HIS A 251 -22.01 2.42 5.76
N SER A 252 -22.31 3.57 5.14
CA SER A 252 -23.12 3.66 3.93
C SER A 252 -22.61 4.72 2.96
N LYS A 253 -23.06 4.63 1.71
CA LYS A 253 -22.78 5.61 0.66
C LYS A 253 -23.38 6.97 1.01
N GLU A 254 -24.58 6.97 1.57
CA GLU A 254 -25.32 8.18 1.94
C GLU A 254 -24.60 8.95 3.05
N GLU A 255 -24.06 8.25 4.05
CA GLU A 255 -23.26 8.87 5.12
C GLU A 255 -21.98 9.50 4.56
N MET A 256 -21.24 8.77 3.71
CA MET A 256 -20.03 9.27 3.06
C MET A 256 -20.34 10.51 2.20
N ILE A 257 -21.39 10.48 1.38
CA ILE A 257 -21.78 11.62 0.55
C ILE A 257 -22.10 12.84 1.43
N LYS A 258 -22.91 12.65 2.47
CA LYS A 258 -23.25 13.74 3.40
C LYS A 258 -22.01 14.37 4.03
N ALA A 259 -21.09 13.55 4.56
CA ALA A 259 -19.85 14.02 5.19
C ALA A 259 -18.88 14.69 4.21
N SER A 260 -18.87 14.24 2.95
CA SER A 260 -18.01 14.80 1.89
C SER A 260 -18.41 16.20 1.47
N LEU A 261 -19.71 16.55 1.55
CA LEU A 261 -20.23 17.86 1.17
C LEU A 261 -20.08 18.91 2.27
N GLU A 262 -19.71 18.51 3.49
CA GLU A 262 -19.36 19.47 4.53
C GLU A 262 -18.04 20.17 4.17
N ARG A 263 -18.01 21.51 4.12
CA ARG A 263 -16.78 22.24 3.76
C ARG A 263 -15.64 22.02 4.76
N ARG A 264 -15.95 21.80 6.04
CA ARG A 264 -14.95 21.64 7.10
C ARG A 264 -14.38 20.22 7.10
N ALA A 265 -13.05 20.11 7.05
CA ALA A 265 -12.36 18.85 7.34
C ALA A 265 -12.13 18.69 8.86
N PRO A 266 -12.12 17.46 9.40
CA PRO A 266 -11.85 17.24 10.82
C PRO A 266 -10.43 17.66 11.22
N SER A 267 -10.28 18.32 12.38
CA SER A 267 -8.97 18.83 12.82
C SER A 267 -7.91 17.73 13.00
N TYR A 268 -8.33 16.54 13.46
CA TYR A 268 -7.44 15.39 13.64
C TYR A 268 -6.95 14.80 12.30
N ILE A 269 -7.64 15.07 11.18
CA ILE A 269 -7.14 14.75 9.84
C ILE A 269 -6.16 15.83 9.39
N ILE A 270 -6.52 17.11 9.58
CA ILE A 270 -5.71 18.25 9.14
C ILE A 270 -4.30 18.19 9.73
N GLN A 271 -4.17 17.90 11.03
CA GLN A 271 -2.86 17.80 11.69
C GLN A 271 -1.93 16.76 11.03
N GLU A 272 -2.51 15.70 10.47
CA GLU A 272 -1.76 14.59 9.88
C GLU A 272 -1.27 14.90 8.46
N ILE A 273 -2.07 15.63 7.66
CA ILE A 273 -1.82 15.76 6.21
C ILE A 273 -1.25 17.12 5.80
N ARG A 274 -1.48 18.18 6.58
CA ARG A 274 -1.23 19.58 6.15
C ARG A 274 0.21 19.86 5.72
N ASN A 275 1.19 19.38 6.49
CA ASN A 275 2.61 19.67 6.27
C ASN A 275 3.37 18.51 5.60
N GLN A 276 2.65 17.60 4.93
CA GLN A 276 3.22 16.36 4.38
C GLN A 276 3.29 16.37 2.84
N VAL A 277 3.04 17.52 2.19
CA VAL A 277 3.04 17.60 0.72
C VAL A 277 4.42 17.93 0.20
N ILE A 278 4.92 17.06 -0.67
CA ILE A 278 6.10 17.26 -1.48
C ILE A 278 5.62 17.74 -2.86
N MET A 279 6.07 18.92 -3.25
CA MET A 279 5.73 19.51 -4.54
C MET A 279 6.99 19.72 -5.37
N ASN A 280 7.07 19.05 -6.51
CA ASN A 280 8.08 19.37 -7.50
C ASN A 280 7.64 20.63 -8.26
N ARG A 281 8.23 21.77 -7.90
CA ARG A 281 7.97 23.06 -8.55
C ARG A 281 8.50 23.13 -9.99
N GLY A 282 9.11 22.06 -10.48
CA GLY A 282 9.87 21.97 -11.72
C GLY A 282 9.20 22.65 -12.91
N LYS A 283 9.63 23.88 -13.18
CA LYS A 283 9.85 24.28 -14.57
C LYS A 283 11.09 23.52 -15.01
N VAL A 284 11.08 22.99 -16.23
CA VAL A 284 12.32 22.54 -16.87
C VAL A 284 13.33 23.67 -16.73
N PRO A 285 14.56 23.42 -16.21
CA PRO A 285 15.53 24.47 -16.00
C PRO A 285 15.70 25.29 -17.28
N ASN A 286 15.65 26.62 -17.18
CA ASN A 286 15.83 27.48 -18.35
C ASN A 286 17.27 27.40 -18.87
N SER A 287 18.18 26.93 -18.02
CA SER A 287 19.59 26.77 -18.29
C SER A 287 20.12 25.45 -17.71
N ALA A 288 20.96 24.76 -18.48
CA ALA A 288 21.71 23.61 -17.98
C ALA A 288 22.59 23.98 -16.76
N PHE A 289 22.96 25.27 -16.60
CA PHE A 289 23.72 25.76 -15.46
C PHE A 289 23.00 25.60 -14.12
N GLU A 290 21.67 25.54 -14.09
CA GLU A 290 20.90 25.38 -12.85
C GLU A 290 21.03 23.96 -12.25
N ILE A 291 21.31 22.96 -13.08
CA ILE A 291 21.44 21.53 -12.68
C ILE A 291 22.72 20.90 -13.23
N SER A 292 23.81 21.66 -13.32
CA SER A 292 25.12 21.16 -13.75
C SER A 292 26.21 21.41 -12.71
N SER A 293 27.37 20.79 -12.91
CA SER A 293 28.59 21.01 -12.12
C SER A 293 29.10 22.46 -12.11
N ARG A 294 28.55 23.32 -12.98
CA ARG A 294 28.88 24.75 -13.06
C ARG A 294 27.91 25.64 -12.29
N SER A 295 26.90 25.05 -11.63
CA SER A 295 25.99 25.77 -10.75
C SER A 295 26.76 26.38 -9.56
N PRO A 296 26.50 27.64 -9.19
CA PRO A 296 27.13 28.25 -8.01
C PRO A 296 26.76 27.53 -6.71
N PHE A 297 25.68 26.76 -6.70
CA PHE A 297 25.29 25.95 -5.54
C PHE A 297 26.20 24.72 -5.37
N VAL A 298 26.71 24.12 -6.44
CA VAL A 298 27.57 22.92 -6.38
C VAL A 298 28.84 23.21 -5.59
N SER A 299 29.52 24.33 -5.86
CA SER A 299 30.74 24.70 -5.14
C SER A 299 30.52 24.93 -3.65
N THR A 300 29.31 25.33 -3.24
CA THR A 300 28.95 25.49 -1.83
C THR A 300 28.63 24.14 -1.19
N TYR A 301 27.89 23.28 -1.89
CA TYR A 301 27.60 21.90 -1.45
C TYR A 301 28.87 21.06 -1.28
N ASP A 302 29.81 21.12 -2.23
CA ASP A 302 31.11 20.41 -2.11
C ASP A 302 31.86 20.83 -0.84
N LYS A 303 31.70 22.09 -0.42
CA LYS A 303 32.32 22.64 0.79
C LYS A 303 31.49 22.45 2.05
N LEU A 304 30.31 21.83 2.00
CA LEU A 304 29.54 21.48 3.20
C LEU A 304 30.02 20.16 3.81
N ALA A 305 30.64 19.27 3.05
CA ALA A 305 31.17 18.03 3.61
C ALA A 305 32.31 18.28 4.61
N GLY A 306 32.38 17.49 5.68
CA GLY A 306 33.40 17.61 6.73
C GLY A 306 32.88 17.31 8.13
N VAL A 307 33.73 17.52 9.13
CA VAL A 307 33.37 17.33 10.54
C VAL A 307 33.11 18.70 11.17
N TYR A 308 31.97 18.84 11.82
CA TYR A 308 31.50 20.05 12.47
C TYR A 308 31.49 19.88 13.98
N GLN A 309 31.99 20.90 14.67
CA GLN A 309 31.81 21.08 16.10
C GLN A 309 31.15 22.44 16.34
N ILE A 310 29.94 22.39 16.89
CA ILE A 310 29.10 23.55 17.15
C ILE A 310 29.10 23.84 18.64
N VAL A 311 29.28 25.10 19.02
CA VAL A 311 29.17 25.59 20.41
C VAL A 311 28.08 26.65 20.47
N PHE A 312 27.04 26.37 21.24
CA PHE A 312 25.89 27.25 21.44
C PHE A 312 26.13 28.18 22.62
N ASP A 313 25.83 29.46 22.43
CA ASP A 313 25.94 30.53 23.43
C ASP A 313 24.57 31.16 23.65
N TYR A 314 23.89 30.77 24.74
CA TYR A 314 22.49 31.14 25.02
C TYR A 314 22.17 31.50 26.48
N ALA A 315 23.11 31.36 27.41
CA ALA A 315 23.02 31.91 28.76
C ALA A 315 24.43 32.18 29.32
N GLU A 316 24.54 33.07 30.32
CA GLU A 316 25.84 33.55 30.86
C GLU A 316 26.78 32.42 31.33
N ASP A 317 26.25 31.28 31.77
CA ASP A 317 27.02 30.12 32.24
C ASP A 317 26.68 28.79 31.54
N GLU A 318 25.80 28.79 30.52
CA GLU A 318 25.43 27.57 29.81
C GLU A 318 26.02 27.51 28.41
N LYS A 319 26.93 26.56 28.23
CA LYS A 319 27.39 26.12 26.91
C LYS A 319 26.89 24.72 26.64
N ALA A 320 26.34 24.55 25.44
CA ALA A 320 26.07 23.25 24.85
C ALA A 320 26.93 23.09 23.61
N SER A 321 27.25 21.86 23.27
CA SER A 321 28.00 21.55 22.07
C SER A 321 27.36 20.41 21.30
N LEU A 322 27.37 20.51 19.98
CA LEU A 322 26.90 19.47 19.08
C LEU A 322 27.98 19.18 18.04
N GLY A 323 28.39 17.93 17.96
CA GLY A 323 29.32 17.43 16.95
C GLY A 323 28.59 16.58 15.92
N PHE A 324 28.89 16.77 14.64
CA PHE A 324 28.41 15.90 13.58
C PHE A 324 29.38 15.89 12.40
N SER A 325 29.18 14.95 11.49
CA SER A 325 29.92 14.86 10.24
C SER A 325 28.95 14.76 9.06
N ILE A 326 29.33 15.38 7.94
CA ILE A 326 28.66 15.26 6.65
C ILE A 326 29.61 14.50 5.72
N ASP A 327 29.19 13.30 5.30
CA ASP A 327 29.99 12.45 4.42
C ASP A 327 30.20 13.08 3.04
N PRO A 328 31.44 13.18 2.51
CA PRO A 328 31.72 13.88 1.27
C PRO A 328 31.20 13.20 0.01
N THR A 329 30.77 11.93 0.10
CA THR A 329 30.30 11.17 -1.06
C THR A 329 28.78 11.04 -1.06
N THR A 330 28.19 10.79 0.10
CA THR A 330 26.77 10.48 0.28
C THR A 330 25.99 11.61 0.92
N PHE A 331 26.67 12.64 1.45
CA PHE A 331 26.08 13.72 2.25
C PHE A 331 25.29 13.26 3.47
N LYS A 332 25.49 11.99 3.89
CA LYS A 332 24.88 11.46 5.09
C LYS A 332 25.40 12.20 6.31
N ILE A 333 24.50 12.71 7.13
CA ILE A 333 24.83 13.32 8.43
C ILE A 333 24.92 12.22 9.48
N LYS A 334 25.95 12.30 10.34
CA LYS A 334 26.10 11.41 11.50
C LYS A 334 26.52 12.23 12.71
N SER A 335 25.85 12.00 13.84
CA SER A 335 26.28 12.55 15.11
C SER A 335 27.66 12.04 15.48
N THR A 336 28.52 12.93 15.97
CA THR A 336 29.79 12.59 16.64
C THR A 336 29.72 12.90 18.13
N THR A 337 28.58 13.37 18.63
CA THR A 337 28.31 13.54 20.05
C THR A 337 27.81 12.23 20.64
N ASP A 338 28.49 11.76 21.68
CA ASP A 338 28.14 10.51 22.37
C ASP A 338 26.72 10.54 22.92
N GLY A 339 25.98 9.46 22.68
CA GLY A 339 24.60 9.31 23.15
C GLY A 339 23.59 10.24 22.47
N CYS A 340 23.95 10.89 21.36
CA CYS A 340 23.06 11.75 20.58
C CYS A 340 22.73 11.14 19.21
N ILE A 341 21.43 11.08 18.87
CA ILE A 341 20.91 10.56 17.61
C ILE A 341 20.09 11.64 16.92
N PHE A 342 20.27 11.82 15.61
CA PHE A 342 19.40 12.67 14.80
C PHE A 342 18.12 11.91 14.42
N GLN A 343 16.96 12.47 14.77
CA GLN A 343 15.66 12.08 14.19
C GLN A 343 15.38 12.81 12.89
N LYS A 344 15.86 14.04 12.77
CA LYS A 344 15.77 14.90 11.59
C LYS A 344 17.11 15.61 11.42
N ASP A 345 17.66 15.56 10.21
CA ASP A 345 19.01 16.06 9.87
C ASP A 345 19.03 16.85 8.56
N GLU A 346 18.09 17.78 8.39
CA GLU A 346 17.96 18.56 7.16
C GLU A 346 18.99 19.68 7.10
N PHE A 347 19.44 19.98 5.88
CA PHE A 347 20.20 21.19 5.59
C PHE A 347 19.79 21.77 4.25
N GLU A 348 19.86 23.09 4.14
CA GLU A 348 19.57 23.80 2.91
C GLU A 348 20.45 25.04 2.76
N ILE A 349 20.62 25.48 1.52
CA ILE A 349 21.25 26.75 1.21
C ILE A 349 20.16 27.71 0.74
N ILE A 350 19.92 28.75 1.54
CA ILE A 350 18.86 29.72 1.31
C ILE A 350 19.42 31.06 0.84
N GLN A 351 18.51 31.98 0.50
CA GLN A 351 18.84 33.35 0.13
C GLN A 351 19.88 33.42 -1.00
N ASN A 352 19.58 32.78 -2.13
CA ASN A 352 20.40 32.73 -3.35
C ASN A 352 21.84 32.24 -3.09
N GLY A 353 22.03 31.29 -2.19
CA GLY A 353 23.35 30.69 -1.95
C GLY A 353 24.14 31.31 -0.79
N SER A 354 23.62 32.34 -0.13
CA SER A 354 24.39 33.16 0.83
C SER A 354 24.32 32.71 2.28
N VAL A 355 23.34 31.87 2.64
CA VAL A 355 23.12 31.39 4.00
C VAL A 355 22.97 29.88 3.97
N VAL A 356 23.71 29.20 4.85
CA VAL A 356 23.53 27.79 5.15
C VAL A 356 22.62 27.68 6.36
N HIS A 357 21.65 26.77 6.27
CA HIS A 357 20.68 26.48 7.30
C HIS A 357 20.74 24.98 7.65
N PHE A 358 20.97 24.67 8.93
CA PHE A 358 20.87 23.31 9.47
C PHE A 358 19.63 23.21 10.37
N SER A 359 18.79 22.19 10.14
CA SER A 359 17.56 21.90 10.91
C SER A 359 17.66 20.52 11.53
N PHE A 360 17.91 20.47 12.83
CA PHE A 360 18.16 19.24 13.56
C PHE A 360 17.10 18.96 14.62
N GLN A 361 16.63 17.71 14.67
CA GLN A 361 15.88 17.15 15.78
C GLN A 361 16.70 16.03 16.40
N LEU A 362 16.98 16.15 17.69
CA LEU A 362 17.93 15.35 18.44
C LEU A 362 17.20 14.50 19.48
N MET A 363 17.67 13.28 19.67
CA MET A 363 17.29 12.38 20.75
C MET A 363 18.50 11.98 21.58
N GLY A 364 18.25 11.61 22.83
CA GLY A 364 19.26 11.05 23.73
C GLY A 364 19.82 12.09 24.70
N LEU A 365 21.12 12.03 24.97
CA LEU A 365 21.79 12.84 26.00
C LEU A 365 22.15 14.27 25.55
N SER A 366 21.51 14.77 24.49
CA SER A 366 21.73 16.13 24.00
C SER A 366 21.06 17.15 24.92
N LYS A 367 21.76 18.26 25.21
CA LYS A 367 21.16 19.43 25.88
C LYS A 367 20.10 20.14 25.04
N MET A 368 20.11 19.88 23.73
CA MET A 368 19.20 20.45 22.73
C MET A 368 18.26 19.37 22.20
N MET A 369 16.97 19.67 22.05
CA MET A 369 15.99 18.81 21.38
C MET A 369 15.84 19.18 19.91
N ASN A 370 15.54 20.45 19.63
CA ASN A 370 15.38 20.95 18.26
C ASN A 370 16.27 22.17 18.07
N VAL A 371 16.99 22.25 16.97
CA VAL A 371 17.84 23.40 16.70
C VAL A 371 17.91 23.74 15.22
N GLU A 372 17.71 25.02 14.94
CA GLU A 372 17.85 25.66 13.63
C GLU A 372 19.10 26.56 13.69
N ILE A 373 20.08 26.33 12.81
CA ILE A 373 21.39 27.00 12.82
C ILE A 373 21.62 27.70 11.49
N PHE A 374 21.98 28.98 11.54
CA PHE A 374 22.19 29.80 10.36
C PHE A 374 23.58 30.43 10.39
N PHE A 375 24.32 30.29 9.29
CA PHE A 375 25.59 30.99 9.09
C PHE A 375 25.80 31.32 7.62
N LYS A 376 26.72 32.24 7.35
CA LYS A 376 26.97 32.70 5.98
C LYS A 376 27.82 31.68 5.23
N SER A 377 27.41 31.35 4.00
CA SER A 377 28.12 30.36 3.17
C SER A 377 29.53 30.79 2.78
N PHE A 378 29.83 32.10 2.76
CA PHE A 378 31.18 32.60 2.44
C PHE A 378 32.24 32.07 3.40
N PHE A 379 31.88 31.78 4.66
CA PHE A 379 32.79 31.20 5.64
C PHE A 379 33.35 29.83 5.22
N LEU A 380 32.58 29.08 4.42
CA LEU A 380 33.04 27.82 3.83
C LEU A 380 34.15 28.03 2.79
N ASN A 381 34.28 29.23 2.22
CA ASN A 381 35.29 29.56 1.22
C ASN A 381 36.60 30.07 1.83
N GLU A 382 36.53 30.78 2.96
CA GLU A 382 37.67 31.50 3.54
C GLU A 382 38.51 30.62 4.48
N ASN A 383 38.12 29.37 4.75
CA ASN A 383 38.71 28.52 5.80
C ASN A 383 38.84 29.23 7.17
N SER A 384 38.00 30.24 7.40
CA SER A 384 38.03 31.12 8.57
C SER A 384 37.31 30.48 9.76
N SER A 385 37.77 29.30 10.19
CA SER A 385 37.22 28.61 11.36
C SER A 385 37.76 29.25 12.66
N PRO A 386 36.93 29.49 13.69
CA PRO A 386 35.50 29.18 13.79
C PRO A 386 34.60 30.22 13.08
N TYR A 387 33.52 29.74 12.46
CA TYR A 387 32.49 30.56 11.83
C TYR A 387 31.51 31.10 12.88
N ASP A 388 31.06 32.33 12.65
CA ASP A 388 29.97 32.93 13.43
C ASP A 388 28.62 32.63 12.79
N GLY A 389 27.66 32.25 13.62
CA GLY A 389 26.27 32.05 13.22
C GLY A 389 25.29 32.46 14.31
N ILE A 390 24.03 32.24 14.01
CA ILE A 390 22.91 32.36 14.96
C ILE A 390 22.14 31.07 15.00
N PHE A 391 21.43 30.84 16.10
CA PHE A 391 20.55 29.69 16.21
C PHE A 391 19.26 30.02 16.95
N SER A 392 18.25 29.19 16.73
CA SER A 392 17.01 29.15 17.51
C SER A 392 16.62 27.69 17.73
N GLY A 393 16.03 27.37 18.87
CA GLY A 393 15.72 26.00 19.20
C GLY A 393 14.96 25.81 20.49
N MET A 394 14.98 24.57 20.96
CA MET A 394 14.40 24.12 22.20
C MET A 394 15.43 23.24 22.94
N ASP A 395 15.65 23.50 24.22
CA ASP A 395 16.49 22.65 25.05
C ASP A 395 15.76 21.37 25.49
N HIS A 396 16.49 20.49 26.17
CA HIS A 396 15.98 19.25 26.76
C HIS A 396 14.89 19.43 27.83
N GLU A 397 14.72 20.64 28.39
CA GLU A 397 13.64 20.96 29.33
C GLU A 397 12.40 21.52 28.62
N GLY A 398 12.45 21.65 27.29
CA GLY A 398 11.36 22.21 26.49
C GLY A 398 11.34 23.74 26.45
N LYS A 399 12.39 24.42 26.94
CA LYS A 399 12.48 25.88 26.94
C LYS A 399 12.96 26.37 25.58
N LEU A 400 12.32 27.43 25.09
CA LEU A 400 12.74 28.12 23.87
C LEU A 400 14.05 28.87 24.12
N ILE A 401 15.01 28.66 23.23
CA ILE A 401 16.35 29.23 23.31
C ILE A 401 16.75 29.82 21.96
N HIS A 402 17.54 30.88 21.99
CA HIS A 402 18.14 31.45 20.80
C HIS A 402 19.44 32.15 21.20
N GLY A 403 20.34 32.30 20.24
CA GLY A 403 21.63 32.90 20.57
C GLY A 403 22.62 32.88 19.43
N LYS A 404 23.88 33.10 19.79
CA LYS A 404 25.01 32.99 18.87
C LYS A 404 25.55 31.58 18.88
N VAL A 405 26.21 31.22 17.78
CA VAL A 405 26.86 29.93 17.67
C VAL A 405 28.25 30.10 17.08
N LYS A 406 29.20 29.35 17.62
CA LYS A 406 30.55 29.19 17.04
C LYS A 406 30.63 27.83 16.37
N ILE A 407 31.00 27.81 15.10
CA ILE A 407 31.01 26.61 14.27
C ILE A 407 32.45 26.35 13.83
N SER A 408 33.04 25.26 14.31
CA SER A 408 34.34 24.79 13.84
C SER A 408 34.13 23.70 12.81
N LYS A 409 34.84 23.76 11.69
CA LYS A 409 34.81 22.75 10.64
C LYS A 409 36.22 22.25 10.35
N SER A 410 36.40 20.93 10.32
CA SER A 410 37.67 20.25 9.96
C SER A 410 37.50 19.31 8.78
#